data_AF-A0A642V698-F1
#
_entry.id   AF-A0A642V698-F1
#
_cell.length_a   1.000
_cell.length_b   1.000
_cell.length_c   1.000
_cell.angle_alpha   90.00
_cell.angle_beta   90.00
_cell.angle_gamma   90.00
#
_symmetry.space_group_name_H-M   'P 1'
#
loop_
_entity.id
_entity.type
_entity.pdbx_description
1 polymer ?
#
loop_
_entity_poly.entity_id
_entity_poly.type
_entity_poly.pdbx_seq_one_letter_code
_entity_poly.pdbx_strand_id
1 'polypeptide(L)'
;MLRGLPLRGLTRTPLIAHRSRHSGSYKSSDATVETDDIITENNPWSPTLYTDVVRYKPRGRWSRTQALPDNYRLSYQSLYEAPGSKYVSLLRRLTISFAVLGAYGAKLFYESVQFDDIYALFTLVGTISPAAFVQYKTKDYVTRIFRLYDKDKPQTLDNLVSDERLVMEKLSPMGSRTYNEVLQVSDNTSLQFQKPSHGWLVPLATWKEVDPETNRKRAYYVVDNIGGIKMDRLWGIVEHNSGVNHGRYIDPATNERLPDDKL
;
A
#
# COMPACT_ATOMS: atom_id res chain seq x y z
N MET A 1 23.81 -68.95 28.85
CA MET A 1 23.08 -67.70 29.10
C MET A 1 23.60 -66.64 28.14
N LEU A 2 22.79 -66.21 27.17
CA LEU A 2 22.78 -64.86 26.60
C LEU A 2 21.57 -64.79 25.67
N ARG A 3 20.55 -64.08 26.17
CA ARG A 3 19.23 -63.89 25.55
C ARG A 3 19.35 -63.05 24.28
N GLY A 4 18.52 -63.38 23.30
CA GLY A 4 18.38 -62.65 22.04
C GLY A 4 18.04 -61.18 22.25
N LEU A 5 18.72 -60.34 21.48
CA LEU A 5 18.40 -58.92 21.30
C LEU A 5 17.30 -58.79 20.24
N PRO A 6 16.14 -58.17 20.55
CA PRO A 6 15.16 -57.86 19.54
C PRO A 6 15.53 -56.57 18.78
N LEU A 7 15.33 -56.64 17.46
CA LEU A 7 15.48 -55.56 16.48
C LEU A 7 14.69 -54.32 16.93
N ARG A 8 15.40 -53.22 17.22
CA ARG A 8 14.80 -51.90 17.41
C ARG A 8 14.29 -51.40 16.06
N GLY A 9 12.97 -51.27 15.96
CA GLY A 9 12.27 -50.67 14.85
C GLY A 9 12.74 -49.24 14.60
N LEU A 10 13.24 -49.00 13.40
CA LEU A 10 13.41 -47.68 12.81
C LEU A 10 12.00 -47.11 12.53
N THR A 11 11.44 -46.38 13.48
CA THR A 11 10.29 -45.51 13.22
C THR A 11 10.75 -44.40 12.28
N ARG A 12 10.49 -44.57 10.98
CA ARG A 12 10.60 -43.51 9.98
C ARG A 12 9.59 -42.42 10.35
N THR A 13 10.06 -41.34 10.95
CA THR A 13 9.33 -40.08 11.01
C THR A 13 9.04 -39.64 9.57
N PRO A 14 7.76 -39.39 9.20
CA PRO A 14 7.48 -38.85 7.88
C PRO A 14 8.05 -37.44 7.81
N LEU A 15 9.04 -37.25 6.94
CA LEU A 15 9.47 -35.93 6.51
C LEU A 15 8.25 -35.24 5.90
N ILE A 16 7.69 -34.28 6.65
CA ILE A 16 6.67 -33.37 6.16
C ILE A 16 7.34 -32.60 5.02
N ALA A 17 7.09 -33.07 3.79
CA ALA A 17 7.46 -32.35 2.59
C ALA A 17 6.79 -30.99 2.67
N HIS A 18 7.60 -29.94 2.85
CA HIS A 18 7.16 -28.58 2.66
C HIS A 18 6.62 -28.48 1.23
N ARG A 19 5.30 -28.58 1.08
CA ARG A 19 4.59 -28.20 -0.14
C ARG A 19 5.04 -26.77 -0.42
N SER A 20 5.85 -26.60 -1.46
CA SER A 20 6.09 -25.30 -2.07
C SER A 20 4.72 -24.72 -2.39
N ARG A 21 4.23 -23.82 -1.54
CA ARG A 21 3.01 -23.07 -1.81
C ARG A 21 3.28 -22.33 -3.11
N HIS A 22 2.57 -22.73 -4.17
CA HIS A 22 2.54 -21.96 -5.39
C HIS A 22 1.96 -20.59 -5.02
N SER A 23 2.83 -19.60 -4.94
CA SER A 23 2.47 -18.17 -4.89
C SER A 23 1.97 -17.82 -6.28
N GLY A 24 0.77 -18.30 -6.64
CA GLY A 24 0.11 -17.95 -7.88
C GLY A 24 -0.32 -16.49 -7.80
N SER A 25 0.56 -15.59 -8.23
CA SER A 25 0.19 -14.20 -8.54
C SER A 25 -0.81 -14.26 -9.69
N TYR A 26 -2.09 -13.97 -9.38
CA TYR A 26 -3.12 -13.85 -10.40
C TYR A 26 -2.83 -12.59 -11.21
N LYS A 27 -2.50 -12.79 -12.48
CA LYS A 27 -2.27 -11.71 -13.43
C LYS A 27 -3.62 -11.33 -14.02
N SER A 28 -4.18 -10.19 -13.64
CA SER A 28 -5.21 -9.57 -14.48
C SER A 28 -4.56 -9.25 -15.82
N SER A 29 -5.19 -9.63 -16.94
CA SER A 29 -4.62 -9.50 -18.28
C SER A 29 -4.28 -8.05 -18.66
N ASP A 30 -4.78 -7.10 -17.88
CA ASP A 30 -4.63 -5.65 -18.11
C ASP A 30 -3.82 -4.94 -17.00
N ALA A 31 -3.30 -5.67 -16.00
CA ALA A 31 -2.51 -5.11 -14.91
C ALA A 31 -0.99 -5.23 -15.17
N THR A 32 -0.32 -4.10 -15.38
CA THR A 32 1.15 -4.05 -15.50
C THR A 32 1.85 -4.03 -14.13
N VAL A 33 1.10 -3.94 -13.03
CA VAL A 33 1.60 -3.92 -11.64
C VAL A 33 1.23 -5.23 -10.97
N GLU A 34 2.22 -5.94 -10.43
CA GLU A 34 2.00 -7.19 -9.70
C GLU A 34 1.49 -6.85 -8.28
N THR A 35 0.26 -7.24 -7.96
CA THR A 35 -0.29 -7.15 -6.60
C THR A 35 0.04 -8.43 -5.85
N ASP A 36 1.19 -8.47 -5.18
CA ASP A 36 1.68 -9.67 -4.48
C ASP A 36 0.90 -9.97 -3.18
N ASP A 37 0.28 -8.96 -2.57
CA ASP A 37 -0.35 -9.09 -1.24
C ASP A 37 -1.89 -9.08 -1.26
N ILE A 38 -2.52 -8.69 -2.39
CA ILE A 38 -3.97 -8.64 -2.55
C ILE A 38 -4.35 -9.22 -3.92
N ILE A 39 -4.84 -10.46 -3.94
CA ILE A 39 -5.36 -11.09 -5.15
C ILE A 39 -6.74 -10.51 -5.42
N THR A 40 -6.84 -9.46 -6.23
CA THR A 40 -8.14 -8.79 -6.51
C THR A 40 -8.46 -8.73 -7.99
N GLU A 41 -8.85 -9.89 -8.52
CA GLU A 41 -10.17 -10.04 -9.14
C GLU A 41 -10.94 -11.02 -8.27
N ASN A 42 -11.64 -10.45 -7.30
CA ASN A 42 -12.28 -11.20 -6.23
C ASN A 42 -13.57 -11.83 -6.78
N ASN A 43 -13.45 -13.00 -7.40
CA ASN A 43 -14.61 -13.76 -7.83
C ASN A 43 -15.51 -14.00 -6.60
N PRO A 44 -16.77 -13.51 -6.57
CA PRO A 44 -17.66 -13.66 -5.41
C PRO A 44 -17.95 -15.13 -5.07
N TRP A 45 -17.60 -16.05 -5.95
CA TRP A 45 -17.72 -17.51 -5.78
C TRP A 45 -16.39 -18.24 -5.57
N SER A 46 -15.27 -17.52 -5.37
CA SER A 46 -13.99 -18.16 -5.08
C SER A 46 -13.98 -18.73 -3.65
N PRO A 47 -13.71 -20.04 -3.46
CA PRO A 47 -13.66 -20.65 -2.13
C PRO A 47 -12.43 -20.21 -1.31
N THR A 48 -11.46 -19.51 -1.92
CA THR A 48 -10.21 -19.09 -1.26
C THR A 48 -10.33 -17.76 -0.51
N LEU A 49 -11.44 -17.04 -0.66
CA LEU A 49 -11.74 -15.75 -0.02
C LEU A 49 -11.77 -15.78 1.51
N TYR A 50 -12.21 -16.89 2.11
CA TYR A 50 -12.24 -17.05 3.55
C TYR A 50 -10.86 -17.34 4.15
N THR A 51 -9.94 -17.83 3.31
CA THR A 51 -8.62 -18.33 3.68
C THR A 51 -7.47 -17.42 3.25
N ASP A 52 -7.76 -16.34 2.51
CA ASP A 52 -6.70 -15.47 2.01
C ASP A 52 -6.19 -14.54 3.11
N VAL A 53 -4.94 -14.77 3.51
CA VAL A 53 -4.31 -14.06 4.61
C VAL A 53 -3.75 -12.75 4.06
N VAL A 54 -4.47 -11.65 4.29
CA VAL A 54 -3.99 -10.32 3.91
C VAL A 54 -2.72 -10.03 4.69
N ARG A 55 -1.68 -9.68 3.95
CA ARG A 55 -0.37 -9.32 4.50
C ARG A 55 -0.23 -7.82 4.53
N TYR A 56 0.34 -7.28 5.61
CA TYR A 56 0.62 -5.86 5.76
C TYR A 56 2.00 -5.62 6.36
N LYS A 57 2.57 -4.45 6.09
CA LYS A 57 3.80 -4.00 6.75
C LYS A 57 3.43 -3.28 8.05
N PRO A 58 3.79 -3.84 9.22
CA PRO A 58 3.44 -3.27 10.50
C PRO A 58 4.21 -1.99 10.76
N ARG A 59 3.67 -1.19 11.69
CA ARG A 59 4.20 0.13 12.00
C ARG A 59 5.69 0.05 12.37
N GLY A 60 6.51 0.76 11.60
CA GLY A 60 7.93 0.93 11.87
C GLY A 60 8.87 -0.21 11.50
N ARG A 61 8.41 -1.27 10.83
CA ARG A 61 9.24 -2.37 10.31
C ARG A 61 9.07 -2.53 8.81
N TRP A 62 9.97 -1.92 8.03
CA TRP A 62 9.93 -1.89 6.57
C TRP A 62 10.17 -3.25 5.87
N SER A 63 10.84 -4.19 6.54
CA SER A 63 11.28 -5.48 5.99
C SER A 63 10.48 -6.70 6.44
N ARG A 64 9.62 -6.58 7.47
CA ARG A 64 8.83 -7.70 7.97
C ARG A 64 7.38 -7.53 7.56
N THR A 65 6.86 -8.47 6.79
CA THR A 65 5.44 -8.55 6.47
C THR A 65 4.73 -9.37 7.55
N GLN A 66 3.65 -8.83 8.11
CA GLN A 66 2.82 -9.48 9.12
C GLN A 66 1.48 -9.89 8.49
N ALA A 67 0.99 -11.07 8.85
CA ALA A 67 -0.36 -11.50 8.51
C ALA A 67 -1.38 -10.74 9.37
N LEU A 68 -2.45 -10.26 8.74
CA LEU A 68 -3.63 -9.79 9.48
C LEU A 68 -4.23 -10.99 10.24
N PRO A 69 -4.81 -10.77 11.44
CA PRO A 69 -5.54 -11.83 12.15
C PRO A 69 -6.70 -12.39 11.30
N ASP A 70 -6.97 -13.69 11.44
CA ASP A 70 -7.88 -14.45 10.55
C ASP A 70 -9.36 -14.00 10.60
N ASN A 71 -9.73 -13.25 11.65
CA ASN A 71 -11.05 -12.65 11.80
C ASN A 71 -11.28 -11.48 10.84
N TYR A 72 -10.22 -10.86 10.31
CA TYR A 72 -10.37 -9.77 9.36
C TYR A 72 -10.47 -10.27 7.91
N ARG A 73 -11.35 -9.63 7.13
CA ARG A 73 -11.49 -9.83 5.69
C ARG A 73 -11.40 -8.50 4.93
N LEU A 74 -10.84 -8.55 3.73
CA LEU A 74 -10.82 -7.42 2.81
C LEU A 74 -12.21 -7.21 2.18
N SER A 75 -12.53 -5.98 1.81
CA SER A 75 -13.69 -5.66 0.99
C SER A 75 -13.58 -6.28 -0.40
N TYR A 76 -14.71 -6.75 -0.95
CA TYR A 76 -14.74 -7.33 -2.30
C TYR A 76 -14.35 -6.33 -3.40
N GLN A 77 -14.63 -5.06 -3.19
CA GLN A 77 -14.30 -3.96 -4.07
C GLN A 77 -13.41 -2.96 -3.36
N SER A 78 -12.46 -2.38 -4.08
CA SER A 78 -11.69 -1.23 -3.61
C SER A 78 -12.62 -0.01 -3.47
N LEU A 79 -12.42 0.76 -2.41
CA LEU A 79 -13.07 2.06 -2.23
C LEU A 79 -12.48 3.11 -3.18
N TYR A 80 -11.19 2.97 -3.47
CA TYR A 80 -10.42 3.86 -4.33
C TYR A 80 -9.51 3.03 -5.23
N GLU A 81 -9.47 3.40 -6.51
CA GLU A 81 -8.49 2.91 -7.46
C GLU A 81 -7.86 4.12 -8.16
N ALA A 82 -6.54 4.23 -8.10
CA ALA A 82 -5.83 5.36 -8.66
C ALA A 82 -5.81 5.26 -10.20
N PRO A 83 -6.34 6.27 -10.92
CA PRO A 83 -6.38 6.24 -12.39
C PRO A 83 -4.99 6.27 -13.02
N GLY A 84 -4.00 6.82 -12.30
CA GLY A 84 -2.62 6.96 -12.75
C GLY A 84 -1.66 5.83 -12.36
N SER A 85 -2.15 4.80 -11.65
CA SER A 85 -1.29 3.73 -11.09
C SER A 85 -0.43 3.05 -12.13
N LYS A 86 -1.00 2.71 -13.29
CA LYS A 86 -0.28 2.09 -14.42
C LYS A 86 0.87 2.98 -14.91
N TYR A 87 0.62 4.26 -15.15
CA TYR A 87 1.63 5.20 -15.66
C TYR A 87 2.76 5.46 -14.66
N VAL A 88 2.42 5.64 -13.38
CA VAL A 88 3.43 5.87 -12.33
C VAL A 88 4.33 4.64 -12.15
N SER A 89 3.76 3.43 -12.23
CA SER A 89 4.53 2.20 -12.16
C SER A 89 5.47 2.01 -13.35
N LEU A 90 5.03 2.37 -14.56
CA LEU A 90 5.83 2.31 -15.77
C LEU A 90 6.97 3.34 -15.67
N LEU A 91 6.66 4.56 -15.24
CA LEU A 91 7.65 5.63 -15.07
C LEU A 91 8.77 5.22 -14.12
N ARG A 92 8.46 4.64 -12.95
CA ARG A 92 9.48 4.14 -12.01
C ARG A 92 10.37 3.06 -12.64
N ARG A 93 9.79 2.12 -13.37
CA ARG A 93 10.53 1.04 -14.03
C ARG A 93 11.43 1.56 -15.14
N LEU A 94 10.94 2.49 -15.94
CA LEU A 94 11.70 3.12 -17.02
C LEU A 94 12.88 3.93 -16.47
N THR A 95 12.67 4.71 -15.42
CA THR A 95 13.77 5.50 -14.84
C THR A 95 14.83 4.63 -14.19
N ILE A 96 14.44 3.53 -13.53
CA ILE A 96 15.40 2.54 -13.01
C ILE A 96 16.17 1.86 -14.15
N SER A 97 15.49 1.47 -15.22
CA SER A 97 16.13 0.86 -16.39
C SER A 97 17.13 1.83 -17.04
N PHE A 98 16.75 3.10 -17.16
CA PHE A 98 17.62 4.15 -17.67
C PHE A 98 18.84 4.39 -16.76
N ALA A 99 18.67 4.33 -15.44
CA ALA A 99 19.79 4.44 -14.49
C ALA A 99 20.76 3.25 -14.61
N VAL A 100 20.26 2.02 -14.82
CA VAL A 100 21.11 0.84 -15.03
C VAL A 100 21.90 0.94 -16.33
N LEU A 101 21.23 1.32 -17.43
CA LEU A 101 21.90 1.55 -18.72
C LEU A 101 22.91 2.69 -18.63
N GLY A 102 22.59 3.74 -17.89
CA GLY A 102 23.47 4.87 -17.63
C GLY A 102 24.70 4.52 -16.79
N ALA A 103 24.55 3.68 -15.77
CA ALA A 103 25.66 3.15 -15.00
C ALA A 103 26.60 2.29 -15.85
N TYR A 104 26.04 1.49 -16.76
CA TYR A 104 26.81 0.74 -17.74
C TYR A 104 27.53 1.67 -18.74
N GLY A 105 26.85 2.68 -19.26
CA GLY A 105 27.43 3.69 -20.14
C GLY A 105 28.56 4.48 -19.46
N ALA A 106 28.38 4.86 -18.20
CA ALA A 106 29.40 5.53 -17.40
C ALA A 106 30.65 4.64 -17.22
N LYS A 107 30.44 3.33 -16.98
CA LYS A 107 31.55 2.36 -16.92
C LYS A 107 32.31 2.30 -18.25
N LEU A 108 31.61 2.27 -19.39
CA LEU A 108 32.26 2.27 -20.71
C LEU A 108 33.08 3.54 -20.97
N PHE A 109 32.59 4.70 -20.53
CA PHE A 109 33.36 5.94 -20.64
C PHE A 109 34.59 5.96 -19.74
N TYR A 110 34.51 5.37 -18.56
CA TYR A 110 35.64 5.24 -17.64
C TYR A 110 36.73 4.28 -18.16
N GLU A 111 36.34 3.18 -18.82
CA GLU A 111 37.30 2.23 -19.42
C GLU A 111 37.86 2.71 -20.76
N SER A 112 37.29 3.77 -21.35
CA SER A 112 37.74 4.30 -22.63
C SER A 112 38.93 5.24 -22.44
N VAL A 113 40.04 4.92 -23.10
CA VAL A 113 41.25 5.76 -23.12
C VAL A 113 41.01 7.10 -23.84
N GLN A 114 39.91 7.23 -24.60
CA GLN A 114 39.60 8.42 -25.40
C GLN A 114 38.83 9.50 -24.63
N PHE A 115 38.19 9.16 -23.51
CA PHE A 115 37.35 10.09 -22.76
C PHE A 115 37.92 10.34 -21.38
N ASP A 116 37.83 11.59 -20.92
CA ASP A 116 38.20 11.97 -19.56
C ASP A 116 37.15 11.46 -18.56
N ASP A 117 37.59 11.18 -17.32
CA ASP A 117 36.77 10.60 -16.25
C ASP A 117 35.54 11.47 -15.90
N ILE A 118 35.64 12.77 -16.18
CA ILE A 118 34.56 13.75 -16.02
C ILE A 118 33.31 13.37 -16.83
N TYR A 119 33.46 12.82 -18.04
CA TYR A 119 32.32 12.42 -18.86
C TYR A 119 31.60 11.20 -18.30
N ALA A 120 32.34 10.28 -17.68
CA ALA A 120 31.75 9.14 -16.97
C ALA A 120 30.91 9.62 -15.78
N LEU A 121 31.41 10.59 -15.00
CA LEU A 121 30.68 11.18 -13.88
C LEU A 121 29.39 11.89 -14.33
N PHE A 122 29.46 12.73 -15.37
CA PHE A 122 28.28 13.42 -15.89
C PHE A 122 27.22 12.44 -16.40
N THR A 123 27.65 11.38 -17.09
CA THR A 123 26.73 10.32 -17.56
C THR A 123 26.06 9.61 -16.39
N LEU A 124 26.82 9.27 -15.34
CA LEU A 124 26.29 8.61 -14.16
C LEU A 124 25.27 9.49 -13.41
N VAL A 125 25.61 10.75 -13.14
CA VAL A 125 24.73 11.69 -12.43
C VAL A 125 23.50 12.01 -13.27
N GLY A 126 23.67 12.23 -14.57
CA GLY A 126 22.58 12.53 -15.50
C GLY A 126 21.56 11.40 -15.65
N THR A 127 21.99 10.15 -15.47
CA THR A 127 21.11 8.98 -15.59
C THR A 127 20.50 8.52 -14.26
N ILE A 128 21.20 8.70 -13.13
CA ILE A 128 20.67 8.36 -11.79
C ILE A 128 19.73 9.45 -11.28
N SER A 129 19.99 10.73 -11.56
CA SER A 129 19.22 11.84 -10.98
C SER A 129 17.71 11.79 -11.33
N PRO A 130 17.26 11.46 -12.55
CA PRO A 130 15.83 11.34 -12.83
C PRO A 130 15.19 10.16 -12.10
N ALA A 131 15.92 9.06 -11.92
CA ALA A 131 15.44 7.90 -11.19
C ALA A 131 15.24 8.22 -9.71
N ALA A 132 16.22 8.86 -9.08
CA ALA A 132 16.13 9.30 -7.69
C ALA A 132 14.99 10.31 -7.50
N PHE A 133 14.85 11.28 -8.42
CA PHE A 133 13.79 12.29 -8.37
C PHE A 133 12.40 11.69 -8.47
N VAL A 134 12.15 10.80 -9.45
CA VAL A 134 10.86 10.13 -9.62
C VAL A 134 10.53 9.23 -8.43
N GLN A 135 11.49 8.44 -7.95
CA GLN A 135 11.28 7.57 -6.79
C GLN A 135 10.93 8.36 -5.54
N TYR A 136 11.63 9.47 -5.30
CA TYR A 136 11.36 10.34 -4.17
C TYR A 136 9.99 11.01 -4.28
N LYS A 137 9.67 11.60 -5.44
CA LYS A 137 8.39 12.30 -5.66
C LYS A 137 7.18 11.38 -5.56
N THR A 138 7.29 10.18 -6.09
CA THR A 138 6.16 9.25 -6.14
C THR A 138 6.09 8.33 -4.93
N LYS A 139 7.05 8.35 -3.99
CA LYS A 139 7.21 7.38 -2.91
C LYS A 139 5.90 6.96 -2.22
N ASP A 140 5.05 7.94 -1.90
CA ASP A 140 3.82 7.75 -1.13
C ASP A 140 2.56 7.52 -1.99
N TYR A 141 2.75 7.18 -3.27
CA TYR A 141 1.65 6.90 -4.20
C TYR A 141 0.84 5.66 -3.80
N VAL A 142 -0.45 5.87 -3.55
CA VAL A 142 -1.43 4.82 -3.24
C VAL A 142 -2.07 4.34 -4.54
N THR A 143 -2.08 3.02 -4.76
CA THR A 143 -2.71 2.40 -5.93
C THR A 143 -4.17 2.09 -5.67
N ARG A 144 -4.48 1.46 -4.53
CA ARG A 144 -5.83 1.04 -4.15
C ARG A 144 -6.06 1.23 -2.65
N ILE A 145 -7.30 1.48 -2.27
CA ILE A 145 -7.72 1.49 -0.86
C ILE A 145 -8.84 0.48 -0.68
N PHE A 146 -8.70 -0.40 0.31
CA PHE A 146 -9.71 -1.37 0.66
C PHE A 146 -10.19 -1.16 2.09
N ARG A 147 -11.46 -1.52 2.34
CA ARG A 147 -11.98 -1.55 3.71
C ARG A 147 -11.70 -2.92 4.32
N LEU A 148 -11.35 -2.95 5.59
CA LEU A 148 -11.30 -4.18 6.38
C LEU A 148 -12.61 -4.35 7.13
N TYR A 149 -13.11 -5.58 7.11
CA TYR A 149 -14.28 -6.01 7.86
C TYR A 149 -13.88 -7.08 8.86
N ASP A 150 -14.44 -7.00 10.06
CA ASP A 150 -14.41 -8.10 11.01
C ASP A 150 -15.47 -9.15 10.59
N LYS A 151 -15.10 -10.44 10.61
CA LYS A 151 -16.00 -11.57 10.32
C LYS A 151 -16.89 -11.88 11.53
N ASP A 152 -16.42 -11.58 12.73
CA ASP A 152 -17.10 -11.96 13.97
C ASP A 152 -18.24 -11.00 14.34
N LYS A 153 -18.31 -9.84 13.67
CA LYS A 153 -19.32 -8.81 13.91
C LYS A 153 -20.32 -8.72 12.74
N PRO A 154 -21.62 -8.50 13.02
CA PRO A 154 -22.58 -8.20 11.98
C PRO A 154 -22.23 -6.87 11.31
N GLN A 155 -22.39 -6.81 9.99
CA GLN A 155 -21.99 -5.67 9.15
C GLN A 155 -23.06 -4.56 9.16
N THR A 156 -23.42 -4.08 10.34
CA THR A 156 -24.28 -2.91 10.51
C THR A 156 -23.48 -1.62 10.33
N LEU A 157 -24.16 -0.53 9.97
CA LEU A 157 -23.52 0.77 9.75
C LEU A 157 -22.82 1.28 11.02
N ASP A 158 -23.41 1.04 12.20
CA ASP A 158 -22.86 1.48 13.49
C ASP A 158 -21.52 0.81 13.80
N ASN A 159 -21.41 -0.51 13.57
CA ASN A 159 -20.16 -1.25 13.78
C ASN A 159 -19.06 -0.81 12.81
N LEU A 160 -19.44 -0.37 11.60
CA LEU A 160 -18.52 0.15 10.60
C LEU A 160 -18.04 1.56 10.91
N VAL A 161 -18.80 2.35 11.68
CA VAL A 161 -18.37 3.68 12.11
C VAL A 161 -17.37 3.55 13.27
N SER A 162 -17.57 2.60 14.19
CA SER A 162 -16.79 2.49 15.44
C SER A 162 -15.41 1.79 15.34
N ASP A 163 -15.16 0.95 14.33
CA ASP A 163 -13.87 0.24 14.17
C ASP A 163 -13.49 0.17 12.68
N GLU A 164 -13.55 1.31 11.99
CA GLU A 164 -13.18 1.37 10.59
C GLU A 164 -11.66 1.31 10.41
N ARG A 165 -11.21 0.24 9.74
CA ARG A 165 -9.82 0.07 9.31
C ARG A 165 -9.75 -0.01 7.79
N LEU A 166 -8.74 0.63 7.23
CA LEU A 166 -8.45 0.66 5.81
C LEU A 166 -7.10 -0.02 5.54
N VAL A 167 -7.01 -0.69 4.40
CA VAL A 167 -5.76 -1.16 3.83
C VAL A 167 -5.42 -0.25 2.67
N MET A 168 -4.30 0.45 2.81
CA MET A 168 -3.72 1.33 1.79
C MET A 168 -2.68 0.51 1.03
N GLU A 169 -2.95 0.24 -0.24
CA GLU A 169 -2.01 -0.41 -1.12
C GLU A 169 -1.07 0.65 -1.72
N LYS A 170 0.24 0.52 -1.44
CA LYS A 170 1.27 1.44 -1.91
C LYS A 170 2.18 0.79 -2.92
N LEU A 171 2.65 1.60 -3.87
CA LEU A 171 3.60 1.12 -4.88
C LEU A 171 5.01 0.96 -4.28
N SER A 172 5.61 -0.22 -4.45
CA SER A 172 7.00 -0.52 -4.05
C SER A 172 8.00 0.41 -4.77
N PRO A 173 9.16 0.74 -4.19
CA PRO A 173 10.17 1.59 -4.83
C PRO A 173 10.54 1.16 -6.26
N MET A 174 10.55 -0.15 -6.54
CA MET A 174 10.85 -0.70 -7.87
C MET A 174 9.72 -0.50 -8.90
N GLY A 175 8.50 -0.21 -8.44
CA GLY A 175 7.32 -0.05 -9.29
C GLY A 175 6.73 -1.36 -9.85
N SER A 176 7.33 -2.51 -9.57
CA SER A 176 6.80 -3.82 -10.00
C SER A 176 5.71 -4.35 -9.08
N ARG A 177 5.84 -4.11 -7.77
CA ARG A 177 5.01 -4.71 -6.73
C ARG A 177 4.31 -3.67 -5.88
N THR A 178 3.26 -4.07 -5.19
CA THR A 178 2.62 -3.28 -4.14
C THR A 178 2.93 -3.83 -2.75
N TYR A 179 2.71 -3.02 -1.72
CA TYR A 179 2.72 -3.45 -0.33
C TYR A 179 1.61 -2.73 0.42
N ASN A 180 1.09 -3.39 1.45
CA ASN A 180 -0.06 -2.89 2.20
C ASN A 180 0.33 -2.22 3.51
N GLU A 181 -0.34 -1.12 3.82
CA GLU A 181 -0.31 -0.47 5.14
C GLU A 181 -1.72 -0.40 5.72
N VAL A 182 -1.87 -0.77 7.00
CA VAL A 182 -3.15 -0.66 7.69
C VAL A 182 -3.25 0.72 8.34
N LEU A 183 -4.37 1.39 8.09
CA LEU A 183 -4.75 2.68 8.63
C LEU A 183 -6.05 2.52 9.42
N GLN A 184 -6.07 2.97 10.68
CA GLN A 184 -7.30 3.05 11.46
C GLN A 184 -7.90 4.44 11.29
N VAL A 185 -9.19 4.51 10.93
CA VAL A 185 -9.90 5.77 10.67
C VAL A 185 -10.79 6.15 11.84
N SER A 186 -11.43 5.19 12.52
CA SER A 186 -12.24 5.49 13.71
C SER A 186 -11.39 6.12 14.81
N ASP A 187 -11.91 7.21 15.39
CA ASP A 187 -11.31 7.96 16.50
C ASP A 187 -9.90 8.53 16.22
N ASN A 188 -9.48 8.54 14.96
CA ASN A 188 -8.16 9.00 14.58
C ASN A 188 -8.17 10.49 14.25
N THR A 189 -7.74 11.32 15.19
CA THR A 189 -7.53 12.77 15.01
C THR A 189 -6.19 13.11 14.35
N SER A 190 -5.30 12.12 14.20
CA SER A 190 -3.94 12.31 13.68
C SER A 190 -3.83 12.25 12.15
N LEU A 191 -4.88 11.75 11.49
CA LEU A 191 -4.98 11.73 10.04
C LEU A 191 -5.49 13.08 9.55
N GLN A 192 -4.62 13.82 8.86
CA GLN A 192 -4.86 15.19 8.44
C GLN A 192 -4.62 15.36 6.94
N PHE A 193 -5.35 16.28 6.34
CA PHE A 193 -5.06 16.77 5.00
C PHE A 193 -3.72 17.52 4.98
N GLN A 194 -2.82 17.10 4.10
CA GLN A 194 -1.60 17.83 3.83
C GLN A 194 -1.88 18.84 2.72
N LYS A 195 -1.82 20.14 3.06
CA LYS A 195 -1.94 21.21 2.06
C LYS A 195 -0.94 20.98 0.92
N PRO A 196 -1.35 21.19 -0.35
CA PRO A 196 -0.48 21.00 -1.50
C PRO A 196 0.74 21.90 -1.38
N SER A 197 1.87 21.30 -1.03
CA SER A 197 3.15 22.00 -0.99
C SER A 197 3.67 22.09 -2.41
N HIS A 198 3.75 23.30 -2.94
CA HIS A 198 4.29 23.58 -4.28
C HIS A 198 5.83 23.51 -4.32
N GLY A 199 6.46 22.96 -3.27
CA GLY A 199 7.90 22.78 -3.20
C GLY A 199 8.37 21.65 -4.12
N TRP A 200 9.32 21.95 -5.01
CA TRP A 200 10.00 20.95 -5.84
C TRP A 200 10.70 19.87 -4.99
N LEU A 201 10.99 20.14 -3.72
CA LEU A 201 11.62 19.22 -2.75
C LEU A 201 10.66 18.37 -1.92
N VAL A 202 9.34 18.55 -2.03
CA VAL A 202 8.38 17.82 -1.19
C VAL A 202 7.78 16.66 -2.00
N PRO A 203 7.71 15.42 -1.45
CA PRO A 203 7.06 14.31 -2.13
C PRO A 203 5.57 14.61 -2.33
N LEU A 204 4.96 13.96 -3.31
CA LEU A 204 3.52 14.05 -3.50
C LEU A 204 2.84 13.36 -2.32
N ALA A 205 2.04 14.13 -1.58
CA ALA A 205 1.29 13.66 -0.42
C ALA A 205 0.05 14.54 -0.25
N THR A 206 -1.12 13.92 -0.14
CA THR A 206 -2.40 14.61 0.12
C THR A 206 -2.90 14.30 1.52
N TRP A 207 -2.66 13.10 2.04
CA TRP A 207 -2.98 12.73 3.42
C TRP A 207 -1.71 12.50 4.21
N LYS A 208 -1.76 12.87 5.48
CA LYS A 208 -0.67 12.66 6.43
C LYS A 208 -1.22 12.13 7.73
N GLU A 209 -0.61 11.06 8.23
CA GLU A 209 -0.91 10.49 9.53
C GLU A 209 0.33 10.68 10.42
N VAL A 210 0.13 11.15 11.64
CA VAL A 210 1.18 11.17 12.67
C VAL A 210 0.81 10.15 13.72
N ASP A 211 1.48 8.99 13.68
CA ASP A 211 1.18 7.91 14.62
C ASP A 211 1.41 8.38 16.06
N PRO A 212 0.38 8.42 16.93
CA PRO A 212 0.51 8.97 18.28
C PRO A 212 1.47 8.17 19.17
N GLU A 213 1.61 6.87 18.92
CA GLU A 213 2.47 5.99 19.71
C GLU A 213 3.94 6.09 19.31
N THR A 214 4.22 6.23 18.01
CA THR A 214 5.60 6.18 17.48
C THR A 214 6.11 7.53 17.00
N ASN A 215 5.25 8.56 16.97
CA ASN A 215 5.49 9.89 16.41
C ASN A 215 6.05 9.86 14.96
N ARG A 216 5.79 8.77 14.24
CA ARG A 216 6.24 8.60 12.85
C ARG A 216 5.21 9.18 11.90
N LYS A 217 5.70 10.01 10.97
CA LYS A 217 4.89 10.62 9.91
C LYS A 217 4.75 9.64 8.76
N ARG A 218 3.51 9.37 8.35
CA ARG A 218 3.19 8.68 7.11
C ARG A 218 2.50 9.63 6.18
N ALA A 219 2.87 9.56 4.92
CA ALA A 219 2.19 10.28 3.86
C ALA A 219 1.50 9.27 2.95
N TYR A 220 0.40 9.71 2.34
CA TYR A 220 -0.34 8.99 1.34
C TYR A 220 -0.74 9.98 0.25
N TYR A 221 -0.46 9.65 -1.00
CA TYR A 221 -0.96 10.40 -2.13
C TYR A 221 -2.19 9.71 -2.68
N VAL A 222 -3.34 10.32 -2.41
CA VAL A 222 -4.67 9.97 -2.88
C VAL A 222 -5.19 11.14 -3.71
N VAL A 223 -5.62 10.85 -4.94
CA VAL A 223 -6.19 11.86 -5.85
C VAL A 223 -7.60 12.23 -5.38
N ASP A 224 -7.90 13.52 -5.34
CA ASP A 224 -9.23 14.02 -4.97
C ASP A 224 -10.30 13.67 -6.02
N ASN A 225 -11.57 13.59 -5.61
CA ASN A 225 -12.74 13.29 -6.44
C ASN A 225 -12.75 11.91 -7.14
N ILE A 226 -11.97 10.95 -6.62
CA ILE A 226 -11.96 9.57 -7.13
C ILE A 226 -12.48 8.63 -6.03
N GLY A 227 -13.38 7.71 -6.39
CA GLY A 227 -13.99 6.72 -5.48
C GLY A 227 -15.42 7.06 -5.00
N GLY A 228 -15.95 8.22 -5.42
CA GLY A 228 -17.35 8.62 -5.19
C GLY A 228 -17.73 8.74 -3.71
N ILE A 229 -19.03 8.57 -3.43
CA ILE A 229 -19.64 8.83 -2.11
C ILE A 229 -18.95 8.11 -0.95
N LYS A 230 -18.44 6.89 -1.18
CA LYS A 230 -17.76 6.11 -0.12
C LYS A 230 -16.42 6.74 0.28
N MET A 231 -15.71 7.32 -0.68
CA MET A 231 -14.47 8.07 -0.42
C MET A 231 -14.75 9.48 0.08
N ASP A 232 -15.87 10.10 -0.30
CA ASP A 232 -16.23 11.45 0.15
C ASP A 232 -16.36 11.53 1.67
N ARG A 233 -16.91 10.49 2.33
CA ARG A 233 -16.92 10.41 3.81
C ARG A 233 -15.50 10.41 4.38
N LEU A 234 -14.60 9.62 3.81
CA LEU A 234 -13.21 9.53 4.28
C LEU A 234 -12.48 10.87 4.08
N TRP A 235 -12.67 11.50 2.93
CA TRP A 235 -12.19 12.85 2.67
C TRP A 235 -12.74 13.86 3.68
N GLY A 236 -14.04 13.80 3.99
CA GLY A 236 -14.65 14.65 5.01
C GLY A 236 -14.02 14.49 6.39
N ILE A 237 -13.71 13.26 6.82
CA ILE A 237 -13.03 13.02 8.12
C ILE A 237 -11.62 13.63 8.11
N VAL A 238 -10.85 13.40 7.05
CA VAL A 238 -9.48 13.92 6.89
C VAL A 238 -9.45 15.45 6.85
N GLU A 239 -10.44 16.05 6.17
CA GLU A 239 -10.65 17.49 6.05
C GLU A 239 -11.01 18.10 7.41
N HIS A 240 -12.00 17.54 8.09
CA HIS A 240 -12.42 17.97 9.43
C HIS A 240 -11.26 17.96 10.42
N ASN A 241 -10.47 16.87 10.45
CA ASN A 241 -9.28 16.77 11.30
C ASN A 241 -8.20 17.82 10.99
N SER A 242 -8.19 18.36 9.78
CA SER A 242 -7.25 19.40 9.34
C SER A 242 -7.78 20.84 9.49
N GLY A 243 -9.03 21.00 9.92
CA GLY A 243 -9.70 22.31 10.02
C GLY A 243 -10.01 22.94 8.65
N VAL A 244 -10.03 22.14 7.58
CA VAL A 244 -10.44 22.57 6.23
C VAL A 244 -11.84 22.03 6.00
N ASN A 245 -12.78 22.85 5.53
CA ASN A 245 -14.14 22.40 5.27
C ASN A 245 -14.51 22.68 3.81
N HIS A 246 -14.56 21.64 2.98
CA HIS A 246 -15.07 21.71 1.61
C HIS A 246 -16.54 21.29 1.50
N GLY A 247 -17.27 21.18 2.63
CA GLY A 247 -18.69 20.84 2.67
C GLY A 247 -18.99 19.35 2.52
N ARG A 248 -17.97 18.48 2.54
CA ARG A 248 -18.13 17.02 2.42
C ARG A 248 -18.36 16.31 3.76
N TYR A 249 -17.99 16.96 4.86
CA TYR A 249 -18.21 16.42 6.20
C TYR A 249 -19.59 16.85 6.71
N ILE A 250 -20.47 15.87 6.90
CA ILE A 250 -21.76 16.07 7.57
C ILE A 250 -21.53 15.76 9.05
N ASP A 251 -21.45 16.81 9.87
CA ASP A 251 -21.42 16.64 11.32
C ASP A 251 -22.82 16.22 11.81
N PRO A 252 -22.97 15.04 12.44
CA PRO A 252 -24.25 14.61 12.98
C PRO A 252 -24.85 15.62 13.98
N ALA A 253 -24.03 16.41 14.67
CA ALA A 253 -24.50 17.44 15.60
C ALA A 253 -25.10 18.68 14.93
N THR A 254 -24.89 18.87 13.61
CA THR A 254 -25.44 20.02 12.87
C THR A 254 -26.90 19.80 12.45
N ASN A 255 -27.37 18.55 12.37
CA ASN A 255 -28.76 18.23 12.01
C ASN A 255 -29.76 18.42 13.15
N GLU A 256 -29.32 18.54 14.41
CA GLU A 256 -30.22 18.83 15.55
C GLU A 256 -30.50 20.33 15.74
N ARG A 257 -29.94 21.21 14.88
CA ARG A 257 -30.05 22.67 15.00
C ARG A 257 -30.76 23.37 13.85
N LEU A 258 -31.54 22.66 13.05
CA LEU A 258 -32.55 23.31 12.20
C LEU A 258 -33.86 23.34 13.01
N PRO A 259 -34.22 24.49 13.64
CA PRO A 259 -35.56 24.62 14.18
C PRO A 259 -36.57 24.52 13.03
N ASP A 260 -37.61 23.72 13.23
CA ASP A 260 -38.74 23.49 12.32
C ASP A 260 -39.54 24.76 11.95
N ASP A 261 -39.12 25.95 12.39
CA ASP A 261 -39.87 27.20 12.29
C ASP A 261 -39.67 27.96 10.96
N LYS A 262 -39.07 27.35 9.93
CA LYS A 262 -39.00 27.95 8.58
C LYS A 262 -39.20 26.93 7.46
N LEU A 263 -40.40 26.38 7.41
CA LEU A 263 -41.06 25.92 6.18
C LEU A 263 -42.21 26.87 5.84
#